data_AF-A0A9R1U0I6-F1
#
_entry.id   AF-A0A9R1U0I6-F1
#
_cell.length_a   1.000
_cell.length_b   1.000
_cell.length_c   1.000
_cell.angle_alpha   90.00
_cell.angle_beta   90.00
_cell.angle_gamma   90.00
#
_symmetry.space_group_name_H-M   'P 1'
#
loop_
_entity.id
_entity.type
_entity.pdbx_description
1 polymer ?
#
loop_
_entity_poly.entity_id
_entity_poly.type
_entity_poly.pdbx_seq_one_letter_code
_entity_poly.pdbx_strand_id
1 'polypeptide(L)'
;MYQGKKTGNESPKTVFWSSMISGAAAGVVCDVVFFPMDTVKTRLQSQHGFQKSGGFKSLYKGLGPVVAGSAPIASLFFVTYEGFKVLVTPMVDVKYHSFVHMGAASCAEIISCLVKVPVEVLKQRRQALLANAHPVSLGVRTLYRGYGSTLLRDLPFGFLQMPLWEYLKLCWKRKKGRECTPFEGATAGALSVTVSAAVTTPLDVIKTRIMLAHQSQKRVKIISTMKEVYREKGLRGLFTGCTLRAVGFTIGGFVFFGIYEQSRYACATLIFPESSVIN
;
A
#
# COMPACT_ATOMS: atom_id res chain seq x y z
N MET A 1 -21.46 -12.69 -19.51
CA MET A 1 -20.44 -12.98 -20.54
C MET A 1 -20.00 -11.69 -21.19
N TYR A 2 -18.95 -11.05 -20.68
CA TYR A 2 -18.11 -10.26 -21.58
C TYR A 2 -17.29 -11.31 -22.32
N GLN A 3 -17.69 -11.63 -23.55
CA GLN A 3 -16.73 -12.17 -24.49
C GLN A 3 -15.72 -11.05 -24.73
N GLY A 4 -14.73 -10.96 -23.84
CA GLY A 4 -13.48 -10.31 -24.19
C GLY A 4 -13.06 -10.94 -25.51
N LYS A 5 -12.75 -10.09 -26.49
CA LYS A 5 -11.96 -10.49 -27.66
C LYS A 5 -10.98 -11.52 -27.16
N LYS A 6 -11.09 -12.76 -27.65
CA LYS A 6 -10.09 -13.79 -27.42
C LYS A 6 -8.78 -13.19 -27.91
N THR A 7 -8.02 -12.59 -27.02
CA THR A 7 -6.60 -12.35 -27.21
C THR A 7 -6.07 -13.71 -27.59
N GLY A 8 -5.64 -13.83 -28.85
CA GLY A 8 -5.09 -15.05 -29.42
C GLY A 8 -4.10 -15.63 -28.43
N ASN A 9 -4.05 -16.96 -28.37
CA ASN A 9 -3.33 -17.81 -27.42
C ASN A 9 -1.99 -17.20 -26.93
N GLU A 10 -2.04 -16.23 -25.99
CA GLU A 10 -0.86 -15.53 -25.51
C GLU A 10 -0.08 -16.54 -24.68
N SER A 11 1.19 -16.76 -25.04
CA SER A 11 2.09 -17.58 -24.25
C SER A 11 2.00 -17.16 -22.77
N PRO A 12 1.83 -18.10 -21.82
CA PRO A 12 1.72 -17.76 -20.41
C PRO A 12 2.93 -16.96 -19.91
N LYS A 13 4.10 -17.12 -20.55
CA LYS A 13 5.30 -16.31 -20.28
C LYS A 13 5.12 -14.86 -20.73
N THR A 14 4.53 -14.61 -21.90
CA THR A 14 4.23 -13.27 -22.43
C THR A 14 3.24 -12.53 -21.54
N VAL A 15 2.17 -13.21 -21.10
CA VAL A 15 1.18 -12.64 -20.16
C VAL A 15 1.84 -12.25 -18.84
N PHE A 16 2.71 -13.11 -18.32
CA PHE A 16 3.43 -12.88 -17.06
C PHE A 16 4.36 -11.67 -17.15
N TRP A 17 5.25 -11.63 -18.15
CA TRP A 17 6.20 -10.53 -18.31
C TRP A 17 5.52 -9.21 -18.65
N SER A 18 4.51 -9.22 -19.51
CA SER A 18 3.70 -8.03 -19.83
C SER A 18 3.00 -7.49 -18.57
N SER A 19 2.41 -8.36 -17.76
CA SER A 19 1.75 -7.97 -16.50
C SER A 19 2.74 -7.45 -15.45
N MET A 20 3.95 -8.03 -15.39
CA MET A 20 4.99 -7.61 -14.46
C MET A 20 5.55 -6.22 -14.82
N ILE A 21 5.89 -6.00 -16.09
CA ILE A 21 6.43 -4.72 -16.57
C ILE A 21 5.38 -3.62 -16.46
N SER A 22 4.15 -3.88 -16.91
CA SER A 22 3.04 -2.93 -16.80
C SER A 22 2.69 -2.61 -15.35
N GLY A 23 2.70 -3.60 -14.45
CA GLY A 23 2.51 -3.39 -13.02
C GLY A 23 3.61 -2.55 -12.38
N ALA A 24 4.88 -2.82 -12.71
CA ALA A 24 6.02 -2.05 -12.22
C ALA A 24 6.00 -0.60 -12.73
N ALA A 25 5.73 -0.40 -14.02
CA ALA A 25 5.62 0.92 -14.62
C ALA A 25 4.46 1.73 -14.01
N ALA A 26 3.27 1.14 -13.89
CA ALA A 26 2.12 1.76 -13.25
C ALA A 26 2.40 2.12 -11.79
N GLY A 27 3.07 1.24 -11.05
CA GLY A 27 3.48 1.48 -9.66
C GLY A 27 4.42 2.68 -9.53
N VAL A 28 5.49 2.72 -10.33
CA VAL A 28 6.47 3.82 -10.29
C VAL A 28 5.84 5.14 -10.68
N VAL A 29 5.01 5.18 -11.74
CA VAL A 29 4.38 6.43 -12.14
C VAL A 29 3.37 6.90 -11.10
N CYS A 30 2.60 5.99 -10.48
CA CYS A 30 1.74 6.36 -9.36
C CYS A 30 2.54 6.92 -8.19
N ASP A 31 3.62 6.25 -7.80
CA ASP A 31 4.48 6.73 -6.71
C ASP A 31 5.00 8.14 -7.01
N VAL A 32 5.40 8.44 -8.25
CA VAL A 32 5.86 9.78 -8.67
C VAL A 32 4.72 10.80 -8.63
N VAL A 33 3.57 10.49 -9.22
CA VAL A 33 2.41 11.42 -9.32
C VAL A 33 1.86 11.76 -7.94
N PHE A 34 1.76 10.78 -7.04
CA PHE A 34 1.18 10.97 -5.70
C PHE A 34 2.23 11.31 -4.64
N PHE A 35 3.53 11.27 -4.95
CA PHE A 35 4.58 11.62 -4.00
C PHE A 35 4.39 12.99 -3.32
N PRO A 36 3.99 14.06 -4.05
CA PRO A 36 3.81 15.36 -3.44
C PRO A 36 2.70 15.38 -2.38
N MET A 37 1.61 14.65 -2.65
CA MET A 37 0.48 14.53 -1.74
C MET A 37 0.87 13.78 -0.46
N ASP A 38 1.64 12.69 -0.59
CA ASP A 38 2.21 11.97 0.54
C ASP A 38 3.10 12.87 1.40
N THR A 39 3.94 13.68 0.78
CA THR A 39 4.82 14.61 1.50
C THR A 39 4.01 15.68 2.25
N VAL A 40 2.97 16.24 1.64
CA VAL A 40 2.06 17.18 2.31
C VAL A 40 1.37 16.52 3.50
N LYS A 41 0.87 15.29 3.35
CA LYS A 41 0.26 14.51 4.43
C LYS A 41 1.24 14.30 5.59
N THR A 42 2.47 13.85 5.31
CA THR A 42 3.51 13.64 6.32
C THR A 42 3.85 14.93 7.08
N ARG A 43 3.89 16.08 6.38
CA ARG A 43 4.16 17.39 7.00
C ARG A 43 2.99 17.90 7.85
N LEU A 44 1.75 17.68 7.43
CA LEU A 44 0.56 18.01 8.21
C LEU A 44 0.44 17.15 9.47
N GLN A 45 0.88 15.90 9.39
CA GLN A 45 0.86 14.93 10.50
C GLN A 45 2.12 15.01 11.40
N SER A 46 3.09 15.85 11.05
CA SER A 46 4.32 16.09 11.82
C SER A 46 4.05 16.86 13.11
N GLN A 47 4.74 16.49 14.19
CA GLN A 47 4.70 17.22 15.47
C GLN A 47 5.29 18.64 15.37
N HIS A 48 6.19 18.89 14.41
CA HIS A 48 6.82 20.20 14.22
C HIS A 48 5.90 21.21 13.52
N GLY A 49 4.78 20.76 12.94
CA GLY A 49 3.86 21.59 12.17
C GLY A 49 4.29 21.79 10.71
N PHE A 50 3.32 22.11 9.86
CA PHE A 50 3.48 22.15 8.41
C PHE A 50 4.60 23.09 7.92
N GLN A 51 4.64 24.31 8.46
CA GLN A 51 5.59 25.33 8.01
C GLN A 51 7.04 24.98 8.42
N LYS A 52 7.25 24.48 9.64
CA LYS A 52 8.59 24.07 10.12
C LYS A 52 9.10 22.81 9.44
N SER A 53 8.21 21.94 8.95
CA SER A 53 8.57 20.76 8.16
C SER A 53 8.74 21.04 6.66
N GLY A 54 8.85 22.31 6.25
CA GLY A 54 9.19 22.69 4.86
C GLY A 54 8.01 23.12 3.98
N GLY A 55 6.79 23.20 4.52
CA GLY A 55 5.60 23.68 3.80
C GLY A 55 5.37 22.94 2.48
N PHE A 56 5.36 23.66 1.36
CA PHE A 56 5.26 23.10 0.00
C PHE A 56 6.61 22.96 -0.73
N LYS A 57 7.75 23.23 -0.08
CA LYS A 57 9.07 23.17 -0.73
C LYS A 57 9.62 21.74 -0.79
N SER A 58 10.33 21.38 -1.87
CA SER A 58 11.02 20.08 -2.02
C SER A 58 10.14 18.85 -1.75
N LEU A 59 9.01 18.76 -2.45
CA LEU A 59 8.02 17.71 -2.22
C LEU A 59 8.49 16.30 -2.60
N TYR A 60 9.48 16.16 -3.48
CA TYR A 60 10.04 14.88 -3.94
C TYR A 60 11.16 14.30 -3.07
N LYS A 61 11.53 14.96 -1.97
CA LYS A 61 12.58 14.46 -1.06
C LYS A 61 12.11 13.19 -0.35
N GLY A 62 12.72 12.06 -0.71
CA GLY A 62 12.39 10.74 -0.16
C GLY A 62 11.93 9.71 -1.20
N LEU A 63 11.79 10.10 -2.48
CA LEU A 63 11.34 9.19 -3.54
C LEU A 63 12.35 8.07 -3.83
N GLY A 64 13.65 8.37 -3.82
CA GLY A 64 14.70 7.38 -4.12
C GLY A 64 14.65 6.10 -3.26
N PRO A 65 14.60 6.21 -1.91
CA PRO A 65 14.43 5.04 -1.04
C PRO A 65 13.17 4.22 -1.34
N VAL A 66 12.06 4.88 -1.72
CA VAL A 66 10.79 4.19 -2.03
C VAL A 66 10.97 3.35 -3.28
N VAL A 67 11.42 3.95 -4.38
CA VAL A 67 11.62 3.26 -5.65
C VAL A 67 12.60 2.09 -5.51
N ALA A 68 13.71 2.30 -4.78
CA ALA A 68 14.69 1.25 -4.53
C ALA A 68 14.16 0.12 -3.62
N GLY A 69 13.25 0.44 -2.70
CA GLY A 69 12.67 -0.51 -1.75
C GLY A 69 11.49 -1.31 -2.29
N SER A 70 10.74 -0.78 -3.26
CA SER A 70 9.47 -1.38 -3.71
C SER A 70 9.62 -2.82 -4.22
N ALA A 71 10.63 -3.10 -5.04
CA ALA A 71 10.86 -4.45 -5.58
C ALA A 71 11.25 -5.47 -4.49
N PRO A 72 12.26 -5.22 -3.62
CA PRO A 72 12.57 -6.12 -2.52
C PRO A 72 11.39 -6.38 -1.57
N ILE A 73 10.61 -5.36 -1.25
CA ILE A 73 9.44 -5.48 -0.36
C ILE A 73 8.39 -6.41 -0.99
N ALA A 74 8.05 -6.19 -2.27
CA ALA A 74 7.08 -7.01 -2.99
C ALA A 74 7.57 -8.46 -3.13
N SER A 75 8.83 -8.67 -3.52
CA SER A 75 9.41 -10.01 -3.65
C SER A 75 9.33 -10.79 -2.33
N LEU A 76 9.71 -10.15 -1.22
CA LEU A 76 9.71 -10.80 0.08
C LEU A 76 8.29 -11.16 0.55
N PHE A 77 7.33 -10.28 0.28
CA PHE A 77 5.90 -10.53 0.51
C PHE A 77 5.42 -11.76 -0.28
N PHE A 78 5.58 -11.76 -1.61
CA PHE A 78 5.06 -12.83 -2.45
C PHE A 78 5.75 -14.17 -2.21
N VAL A 79 7.07 -14.19 -2.02
CA VAL A 79 7.81 -15.42 -1.71
C VAL A 79 7.33 -16.04 -0.40
N THR A 80 7.13 -15.21 0.64
CA THR A 80 6.64 -15.69 1.94
C THR A 80 5.18 -16.14 1.84
N TYR A 81 4.35 -15.37 1.14
CA TYR A 81 2.93 -15.68 0.95
C TYR A 81 2.73 -17.01 0.21
N GLU A 82 3.40 -17.20 -0.93
CA GLU A 82 3.33 -18.44 -1.71
C GLU A 82 3.96 -19.61 -0.95
N GLY A 83 5.13 -19.41 -0.33
CA GLY A 83 5.79 -20.43 0.49
C GLY A 83 4.91 -20.92 1.63
N PHE A 84 4.26 -20.02 2.36
CA PHE A 84 3.34 -20.38 3.45
C PHE A 84 2.16 -21.21 2.94
N LYS A 85 1.55 -20.81 1.82
CA LYS A 85 0.43 -21.58 1.23
C LYS A 85 0.87 -22.98 0.81
N VAL A 86 2.01 -23.14 0.15
CA VAL A 86 2.50 -24.46 -0.30
C VAL A 86 2.72 -25.39 0.88
N LEU A 87 3.20 -24.86 2.02
CA LEU A 87 3.41 -25.65 3.22
C LEU A 87 2.09 -26.00 3.93
N VAL A 88 1.19 -25.03 4.11
CA VAL A 88 0.02 -25.19 5.01
C VAL A 88 -1.23 -25.73 4.31
N THR A 89 -1.41 -25.44 3.02
CA THR A 89 -2.59 -25.90 2.25
C THR A 89 -2.77 -27.43 2.25
N PRO A 90 -1.71 -28.25 2.12
CA PRO A 90 -1.85 -29.71 2.17
C PRO A 90 -2.23 -30.25 3.55
N MET A 91 -2.04 -29.48 4.63
CA MET A 91 -2.25 -29.90 6.01
C MET A 91 -3.65 -29.58 6.54
N VAL A 92 -4.48 -28.87 5.77
CA VAL A 92 -5.73 -28.27 6.25
C VAL A 92 -6.87 -28.53 5.28
N ASP A 93 -8.04 -28.89 5.81
CA ASP A 93 -9.25 -29.10 5.03
C ASP A 93 -9.70 -27.86 4.24
N VAL A 94 -10.38 -28.11 3.11
CA VAL A 94 -10.85 -27.10 2.14
C VAL A 94 -11.65 -25.96 2.81
N LYS A 95 -12.36 -26.26 3.89
CA LYS A 95 -13.18 -25.30 4.65
C LYS A 95 -12.38 -24.16 5.29
N TYR A 96 -11.09 -24.35 5.57
CA TYR A 96 -10.27 -23.36 6.27
C TYR A 96 -9.28 -22.62 5.36
N HIS A 97 -9.34 -22.80 4.03
CA HIS A 97 -8.42 -22.12 3.10
C HIS A 97 -8.42 -20.60 3.26
N SER A 98 -9.57 -19.97 3.53
CA SER A 98 -9.63 -18.53 3.79
C SER A 98 -8.76 -18.12 4.98
N PHE A 99 -8.76 -18.90 6.07
CA PHE A 99 -7.88 -18.66 7.22
C PHE A 99 -6.41 -18.91 6.89
N VAL A 100 -6.10 -19.90 6.03
CA VAL A 100 -4.74 -20.14 5.54
C VAL A 100 -4.24 -18.95 4.72
N HIS A 101 -5.06 -18.40 3.81
CA HIS A 101 -4.73 -17.21 3.03
C HIS A 101 -4.51 -15.98 3.92
N MET A 102 -5.36 -15.80 4.93
CA MET A 102 -5.22 -14.71 5.92
C MET A 102 -3.95 -14.85 6.76
N GLY A 103 -3.63 -16.07 7.21
CA GLY A 103 -2.41 -16.39 7.95
C GLY A 103 -1.16 -16.17 7.10
N ALA A 104 -1.17 -16.67 5.85
CA ALA A 104 -0.10 -16.47 4.88
C ALA A 104 0.17 -14.98 4.63
N ALA A 105 -0.88 -14.20 4.40
CA ALA A 105 -0.77 -12.75 4.18
C ALA A 105 -0.20 -12.04 5.42
N SER A 106 -0.62 -12.43 6.62
CA SER A 106 -0.12 -11.86 7.88
C SER A 106 1.36 -12.16 8.09
N CYS A 107 1.79 -13.42 7.85
CA CYS A 107 3.20 -13.82 7.92
C CYS A 107 4.04 -13.08 6.87
N ALA A 108 3.54 -12.97 5.63
CA ALA A 108 4.19 -12.22 4.56
C ALA A 108 4.34 -10.72 4.91
N GLU A 109 3.34 -10.11 5.52
CA GLU A 109 3.40 -8.72 5.96
C GLU A 109 4.47 -8.52 7.06
N ILE A 110 4.56 -9.45 8.01
CA ILE A 110 5.57 -9.40 9.08
C ILE A 110 6.99 -9.47 8.50
N ILE A 111 7.24 -10.41 7.59
CA ILE A 111 8.58 -10.58 7.00
C ILE A 111 8.92 -9.42 6.07
N SER A 112 7.98 -8.99 5.21
CA SER A 112 8.20 -7.84 4.31
C SER A 112 8.43 -6.53 5.09
N CYS A 113 7.84 -6.39 6.28
CA CYS A 113 8.07 -5.24 7.16
C CYS A 113 9.53 -5.06 7.59
N LEU A 114 10.37 -6.10 7.56
CA LEU A 114 11.80 -5.98 7.88
C LEU A 114 12.52 -5.04 6.89
N VAL A 115 12.12 -5.04 5.63
CA VAL A 115 12.68 -4.16 4.59
C VAL A 115 11.83 -2.89 4.43
N LYS A 116 10.51 -3.00 4.57
CA LYS A 116 9.56 -1.89 4.42
C LYS A 116 9.80 -0.77 5.43
N VAL A 117 9.99 -1.13 6.70
CA VAL A 117 10.09 -0.17 7.80
C VAL A 117 11.30 0.77 7.68
N PRO A 118 12.54 0.31 7.42
CA PRO A 118 13.66 1.22 7.23
C PRO A 118 13.48 2.13 6.01
N VAL A 119 12.91 1.63 4.91
CA VAL A 119 12.58 2.43 3.72
C VAL A 119 11.56 3.51 4.05
N GLU A 120 10.48 3.17 4.76
CA GLU A 120 9.45 4.11 5.19
C GLU A 120 10.00 5.18 6.15
N VAL A 121 10.85 4.80 7.12
CA VAL A 121 11.49 5.75 8.05
C VAL A 121 12.38 6.74 7.29
N LEU A 122 13.15 6.27 6.31
CA LEU A 122 13.98 7.13 5.45
C LEU A 122 13.11 8.06 4.58
N LYS A 123 12.02 7.55 3.98
CA LYS A 123 11.04 8.35 3.23
C LYS A 123 10.50 9.48 4.10
N GLN A 124 9.91 9.15 5.25
CA GLN A 124 9.23 10.12 6.10
C GLN A 124 10.18 11.19 6.68
N ARG A 125 11.38 10.81 7.10
CA ARG A 125 12.36 11.78 7.61
C ARG A 125 12.86 12.74 6.54
N ARG A 126 13.06 12.24 5.30
CA ARG A 126 13.41 13.09 4.14
C ARG A 126 12.26 14.02 3.76
N GLN A 127 11.02 13.54 3.79
CA GLN A 127 9.82 14.35 3.53
C GLN A 127 9.63 15.48 4.56
N ALA A 128 9.95 15.21 5.83
CA ALA A 128 9.89 16.18 6.93
C ALA A 128 11.14 17.08 7.06
N LEU A 129 12.11 16.97 6.12
CA LEU A 129 13.36 17.76 6.09
C LEU A 129 14.19 17.71 7.38
N LEU A 130 14.20 16.57 8.07
CA LEU A 130 14.97 16.42 9.31
C LEU A 130 16.48 16.29 8.98
N ALA A 131 17.32 16.99 9.76
CA ALA A 131 18.78 17.05 9.54
C ALA A 131 19.50 15.68 9.57
N ASN A 132 18.89 14.67 10.21
CA ASN A 132 19.40 13.30 10.31
C ASN A 132 18.68 12.36 9.32
N ALA A 133 18.87 12.58 8.02
CA ALA A 133 18.21 11.83 6.93
C ALA A 133 19.12 10.80 6.21
N HIS A 134 20.37 10.65 6.65
CA HIS A 134 21.32 9.68 6.12
C HIS A 134 21.24 8.35 6.89
N PRO A 135 21.17 7.19 6.21
CA PRO A 135 20.95 5.90 6.85
C PRO A 135 22.01 5.54 7.89
N VAL A 136 23.27 5.95 7.65
CA VAL A 136 24.42 5.68 8.54
C VAL A 136 24.29 6.42 9.88
N SER A 137 23.69 7.62 9.91
CA SER A 137 23.60 8.44 11.13
C SER A 137 22.39 8.11 12.01
N LEU A 138 21.45 7.29 11.54
CA LEU A 138 20.23 6.96 12.30
C LEU A 138 20.45 5.88 13.38
N GLY A 139 21.35 4.94 13.14
CA GLY A 139 21.47 3.71 13.91
C GLY A 139 20.29 2.74 13.70
N VAL A 140 20.56 1.44 13.80
CA VAL A 140 19.60 0.34 13.56
C VAL A 140 18.34 0.49 14.42
N ARG A 141 18.50 0.87 15.70
CA ARG A 141 17.39 1.03 16.64
C ARG A 141 16.38 2.10 16.21
N THR A 142 16.83 3.15 15.52
CA THR A 142 15.94 4.22 15.02
C THR A 142 15.24 3.81 13.74
N LEU A 143 15.93 3.08 12.86
CA LEU A 143 15.36 2.55 11.62
C LEU A 143 14.18 1.61 11.89
N TYR A 144 14.22 0.83 12.98
CA TYR A 144 13.15 -0.09 13.36
C TYR A 144 12.18 0.47 14.41
N ARG A 145 12.31 1.73 14.84
CA ARG A 145 11.44 2.34 15.87
C ARG A 145 9.95 2.33 15.48
N GLY A 146 9.66 2.32 14.18
CA GLY A 146 8.31 2.27 13.62
C GLY A 146 7.73 0.87 13.39
N TYR A 147 8.50 -0.21 13.64
CA TYR A 147 8.10 -1.56 13.23
C TYR A 147 6.75 -2.01 13.83
N GLY A 148 6.59 -1.89 15.15
CA GLY A 148 5.34 -2.25 15.82
C GLY A 148 4.15 -1.39 15.40
N SER A 149 4.37 -0.09 15.14
CA SER A 149 3.32 0.79 14.66
C SER A 149 2.96 0.54 13.19
N THR A 150 3.90 0.08 12.37
CA THR A 150 3.64 -0.32 10.98
C THR A 150 2.78 -1.57 10.95
N LEU A 151 3.14 -2.60 11.73
CA LEU A 151 2.33 -3.82 11.83
C LEU A 151 0.92 -3.56 12.37
N LEU A 152 0.82 -2.71 13.39
CA LEU A 152 -0.49 -2.36 13.95
C LEU A 152 -1.40 -1.67 12.93
N ARG A 153 -0.85 -0.98 11.93
CA ARG A 153 -1.62 -0.39 10.83
C ARG A 153 -1.91 -1.41 9.74
N ASP A 154 -0.89 -2.11 9.27
CA ASP A 154 -0.94 -2.93 8.05
C ASP A 154 -1.81 -4.18 8.25
N LEU A 155 -1.75 -4.81 9.42
CA LEU A 155 -2.55 -6.00 9.71
C LEU A 155 -4.06 -5.69 9.72
N PRO A 156 -4.60 -4.74 10.52
CA PRO A 156 -6.02 -4.42 10.49
C PRO A 156 -6.50 -3.90 9.14
N PHE A 157 -5.67 -3.15 8.41
CA PHE A 157 -6.02 -2.67 7.08
C PHE A 157 -6.25 -3.82 6.11
N GLY A 158 -5.31 -4.79 6.05
CA GLY A 158 -5.44 -5.98 5.20
C GLY A 158 -6.63 -6.87 5.59
N PHE A 159 -6.85 -7.07 6.90
CA PHE A 159 -7.97 -7.85 7.42
C PHE A 159 -9.34 -7.26 7.09
N LEU A 160 -9.46 -5.93 6.98
CA LEU A 160 -10.72 -5.27 6.64
C LEU A 160 -10.93 -5.20 5.13
N GLN A 161 -9.88 -4.89 4.36
CA GLN A 161 -10.00 -4.59 2.92
C GLN A 161 -10.51 -5.76 2.09
N MET A 162 -9.93 -6.96 2.25
CA MET A 162 -10.23 -8.11 1.39
C MET A 162 -11.65 -8.68 1.62
N PRO A 163 -12.10 -8.96 2.86
CA PRO A 163 -13.46 -9.42 3.10
C PRO A 163 -14.51 -8.39 2.65
N LEU A 164 -14.24 -7.10 2.85
CA LEU A 164 -15.15 -6.04 2.43
C LEU A 164 -15.26 -5.96 0.90
N TRP A 165 -14.16 -6.16 0.16
CA TRP A 165 -14.18 -6.23 -1.30
C TRP A 165 -14.99 -7.43 -1.80
N GLU A 166 -14.80 -8.61 -1.21
CA GLU A 166 -15.56 -9.81 -1.56
C GLU A 166 -17.05 -9.65 -1.25
N TYR A 167 -17.39 -9.11 -0.08
CA TYR A 167 -18.76 -8.82 0.31
C TYR A 167 -19.46 -7.88 -0.67
N LEU A 168 -18.79 -6.79 -1.08
CA LEU A 168 -19.33 -5.85 -2.06
C LEU A 168 -19.58 -6.50 -3.43
N LYS A 169 -18.67 -7.36 -3.90
CA LYS A 169 -18.87 -8.15 -5.13
C LYS A 169 -20.06 -9.11 -5.02
N LEU A 170 -20.24 -9.76 -3.87
CA LEU A 170 -21.37 -10.66 -3.62
C LEU A 170 -22.71 -9.92 -3.62
N CYS A 171 -22.79 -8.77 -2.96
CA CYS A 171 -23.97 -7.90 -2.99
C CYS A 171 -24.32 -7.47 -4.42
N TRP A 172 -23.30 -7.15 -5.22
CA TRP A 172 -23.48 -6.77 -6.62
C TRP A 172 -23.98 -7.93 -7.49
N LYS A 173 -23.39 -9.12 -7.31
CA LYS A 173 -23.81 -10.36 -7.97
C LYS A 173 -25.27 -10.70 -7.65
N ARG A 174 -25.68 -10.55 -6.38
CA ARG A 174 -27.07 -10.76 -5.94
C ARG A 174 -28.04 -9.76 -6.55
N LYS A 175 -27.65 -8.48 -6.69
CA LYS A 175 -28.52 -7.44 -7.26
C LYS A 175 -28.69 -7.53 -8.78
N LYS A 176 -27.62 -7.84 -9.53
CA LYS A 176 -27.65 -7.85 -11.00
C LYS A 176 -27.73 -9.25 -11.63
N GLY A 177 -27.66 -10.32 -10.85
CA GLY A 177 -27.69 -11.70 -11.35
C GLY A 177 -26.50 -12.09 -12.25
N ARG A 178 -25.46 -11.24 -12.33
CA ARG A 178 -24.27 -11.43 -13.16
C ARG A 178 -22.99 -11.17 -12.38
N GLU A 179 -21.88 -11.68 -12.90
CA GLU A 179 -20.56 -11.37 -12.34
C GLU A 179 -20.19 -9.89 -12.56
N CYS A 180 -19.37 -9.36 -11.65
CA CYS A 180 -18.94 -7.96 -11.68
C CYS A 180 -18.08 -7.72 -12.93
N THR A 181 -18.33 -6.62 -13.65
CA THR A 181 -17.39 -6.16 -14.67
C THR A 181 -16.09 -5.66 -14.00
N PRO A 182 -14.97 -5.56 -14.74
CA PRO A 182 -13.72 -5.01 -14.19
C PRO A 182 -13.92 -3.64 -13.54
N PHE A 183 -14.70 -2.77 -14.17
CA PHE A 183 -15.04 -1.46 -13.63
C PHE A 183 -15.86 -1.54 -12.33
N GLU A 184 -16.88 -2.40 -12.28
CA GLU A 184 -17.69 -2.58 -11.07
C GLU A 184 -16.86 -3.19 -9.93
N GLY A 185 -16.00 -4.16 -10.24
CA GLY A 185 -15.03 -4.73 -9.29
C GLY A 185 -14.04 -3.70 -8.77
N ALA A 186 -13.59 -2.78 -9.62
CA ALA A 186 -12.73 -1.66 -9.23
C ALA A 186 -13.47 -0.65 -8.33
N THR A 187 -14.73 -0.32 -8.62
CA THR A 187 -15.53 0.55 -7.73
C THR A 187 -15.79 -0.08 -6.36
N ALA A 188 -16.07 -1.39 -6.32
CA ALA A 188 -16.18 -2.16 -5.08
C ALA A 188 -14.85 -2.18 -4.32
N GLY A 189 -13.72 -2.29 -5.02
CA GLY A 189 -12.37 -2.23 -4.43
C GLY A 189 -12.06 -0.86 -3.86
N ALA A 190 -12.37 0.22 -4.60
CA ALA A 190 -12.18 1.58 -4.13
C ALA A 190 -13.01 1.87 -2.86
N LEU A 191 -14.28 1.45 -2.84
CA LEU A 191 -15.14 1.60 -1.68
C LEU A 191 -14.62 0.80 -0.48
N SER A 192 -14.16 -0.43 -0.68
CA SER A 192 -13.60 -1.23 0.41
C SER A 192 -12.35 -0.58 1.00
N VAL A 193 -11.46 -0.06 0.14
CA VAL A 193 -10.25 0.65 0.55
C VAL A 193 -10.59 1.91 1.33
N THR A 194 -11.55 2.72 0.88
CA THR A 194 -11.96 3.95 1.58
C THR A 194 -12.51 3.66 2.96
N VAL A 195 -13.38 2.66 3.10
CA VAL A 195 -13.95 2.27 4.40
C VAL A 195 -12.88 1.72 5.32
N SER A 196 -12.03 0.80 4.84
CA SER A 196 -10.90 0.27 5.62
C SER A 196 -9.93 1.37 6.04
N ALA A 197 -9.63 2.31 5.13
CA ALA A 197 -8.77 3.46 5.41
C ALA A 197 -9.37 4.39 6.46
N ALA A 198 -10.68 4.64 6.44
CA ALA A 198 -11.36 5.44 7.46
C ALA A 198 -11.25 4.78 8.83
N VAL A 199 -11.53 3.48 8.92
CA VAL A 199 -11.44 2.70 10.17
C VAL A 199 -10.01 2.67 10.72
N THR A 200 -8.99 2.57 9.85
CA THR A 200 -7.58 2.52 10.28
C THR A 200 -6.90 3.88 10.39
N THR A 201 -7.59 4.99 10.09
CA THR A 201 -7.00 6.35 10.16
C THR A 201 -6.45 6.70 11.54
N PRO A 202 -7.09 6.37 12.68
CA PRO A 202 -6.51 6.61 14.00
C PRO A 202 -5.16 5.91 14.20
N LEU A 203 -4.99 4.69 13.67
CA LEU A 203 -3.75 3.91 13.76
C LEU A 203 -2.64 4.55 12.93
N ASP A 204 -2.99 5.11 11.77
CA ASP A 204 -2.06 5.87 10.92
C ASP A 204 -1.53 7.12 11.61
N VAL A 205 -2.40 7.91 12.25
CA VAL A 205 -1.99 9.12 13.00
C VAL A 205 -1.03 8.77 14.14
N ILE A 206 -1.26 7.65 14.84
CA ILE A 206 -0.38 7.17 15.90
C ILE A 206 0.97 6.75 15.32
N LYS A 207 0.96 5.99 14.21
CA LYS A 207 2.18 5.54 13.52
C LYS A 207 3.06 6.72 13.11
N THR A 208 2.50 7.73 12.44
CA THR A 208 3.29 8.88 11.98
C THR A 208 3.89 9.66 13.15
N ARG A 209 3.16 9.85 14.26
CA ARG A 209 3.71 10.50 15.45
C ARG A 209 4.83 9.70 16.11
N ILE A 210 4.72 8.37 16.20
CA ILE A 210 5.78 7.52 16.75
C ILE A 210 7.03 7.53 15.87
N MET A 211 6.86 7.47 14.55
CA MET A 211 7.98 7.47 13.58
C MET A 211 8.72 8.82 13.54
N LEU A 212 8.02 9.92 13.84
CA LEU A 212 8.58 11.27 13.86
C LEU A 212 9.04 11.75 15.25
N ALA A 213 8.77 10.99 16.32
CA ALA A 213 9.17 11.37 17.69
C ALA A 213 10.70 11.42 17.87
N HIS A 214 11.17 12.43 18.62
CA HIS A 214 12.60 12.69 18.84
C HIS A 214 13.31 11.52 19.57
N GLN A 215 14.61 11.35 19.31
CA GLN A 215 15.45 10.27 19.87
C GLN A 215 15.58 10.32 21.41
N SER A 216 15.38 11.51 22.00
CA SER A 216 15.47 11.79 23.44
C SER A 216 14.20 11.47 24.25
N GLN A 217 13.08 11.15 23.61
CA GLN A 217 11.84 10.76 24.29
C GLN A 217 11.81 9.23 24.53
N LYS A 218 11.59 8.82 25.80
CA LYS A 218 11.39 7.41 26.23
C LYS A 218 10.39 6.70 25.30
N ARG A 219 10.49 5.36 25.18
CA ARG A 219 9.60 4.48 24.38
C ARG A 219 8.17 5.01 24.36
N VAL A 220 7.77 5.60 23.25
CA VAL A 220 6.41 6.13 23.10
C VAL A 220 5.50 4.91 22.94
N LYS A 221 4.64 4.65 23.93
CA LYS A 221 3.67 3.56 23.85
C LYS A 221 2.53 4.00 22.93
N ILE A 222 2.02 3.06 22.13
CA ILE A 222 0.92 3.31 21.19
C ILE A 222 -0.29 3.91 21.92
N ILE A 223 -0.66 3.31 23.06
CA ILE A 223 -1.80 3.74 23.88
C ILE A 223 -1.58 5.12 24.49
N SER A 224 -0.35 5.46 24.93
CA SER A 224 -0.07 6.79 25.48
C SER A 224 -0.16 7.86 24.39
N THR A 225 0.36 7.57 23.20
CA THR A 225 0.27 8.47 22.03
C THR A 225 -1.19 8.70 21.63
N MET A 226 -2.01 7.65 21.63
CA MET A 226 -3.43 7.74 21.29
C MET A 226 -4.19 8.64 22.28
N LYS A 227 -3.94 8.46 23.59
CA LYS A 227 -4.54 9.29 24.64
C LYS A 227 -4.08 10.75 24.55
N GLU A 228 -2.82 10.99 24.23
CA GLU A 228 -2.26 12.32 24.04
C GLU A 228 -2.91 13.05 22.86
N VAL A 229 -3.01 12.39 21.69
CA VAL A 229 -3.69 12.97 20.52
C VAL A 229 -5.15 13.29 20.81
N TYR A 230 -5.84 12.38 21.51
CA TYR A 230 -7.23 12.60 21.91
C TYR A 230 -7.35 13.79 22.87
N ARG A 231 -6.42 13.96 23.81
CA ARG A 231 -6.43 15.09 24.75
C ARG A 231 -6.09 16.42 24.09
N GLU A 232 -5.20 16.43 23.09
CA GLU A 232 -4.80 17.65 22.38
C GLU A 232 -5.87 18.16 21.40
N LYS A 233 -6.47 17.26 20.62
CA LYS A 233 -7.31 17.61 19.45
C LYS A 233 -8.65 16.88 19.39
N GLY A 234 -8.99 16.09 20.41
CA GLY A 234 -10.23 15.31 20.47
C GLY A 234 -10.34 14.25 19.37
N LEU A 235 -11.58 13.83 19.10
CA LEU A 235 -11.90 12.87 18.04
C LEU A 235 -11.47 13.37 16.64
N ARG A 236 -11.59 14.68 16.38
CA ARG A 236 -11.15 15.27 15.09
C ARG A 236 -9.64 15.11 14.86
N GLY A 237 -8.84 15.11 15.93
CA GLY A 237 -7.41 14.83 15.87
C GLY A 237 -7.08 13.46 15.30
N LEU A 238 -7.81 12.43 15.71
CA LEU A 238 -7.59 11.03 15.29
C LEU A 238 -7.93 10.79 13.82
N PHE A 239 -8.83 11.58 13.23
CA PHE A 239 -9.22 11.49 11.82
C PHE A 239 -8.57 12.56 10.94
N THR A 240 -7.52 13.24 11.44
CA THR A 240 -6.81 14.28 10.68
C THR A 240 -6.14 13.67 9.44
N GLY A 241 -6.56 14.11 8.25
CA GLY A 241 -6.06 13.62 6.97
C GLY A 241 -6.85 12.46 6.37
N CYS A 242 -8.00 12.08 6.95
CA CYS A 242 -8.89 11.05 6.39
C CYS A 242 -9.36 11.41 4.97
N THR A 243 -9.79 12.67 4.75
CA THR A 243 -10.21 13.14 3.42
C THR A 243 -9.10 13.06 2.39
N LEU A 244 -7.90 13.53 2.74
CA LEU A 244 -6.73 13.47 1.86
C LEU A 244 -6.38 12.03 1.50
N ARG A 245 -6.57 11.10 2.44
CA ARG A 245 -6.36 9.67 2.21
C ARG A 245 -7.41 9.06 1.30
N ALA A 246 -8.69 9.36 1.52
CA ALA A 246 -9.79 8.85 0.68
C ALA A 246 -9.62 9.32 -0.77
N VAL A 247 -9.40 10.62 -0.97
CA VAL A 247 -9.14 11.21 -2.29
C VAL A 247 -7.90 10.60 -2.92
N GLY A 248 -6.81 10.45 -2.15
CA GLY A 248 -5.57 9.86 -2.62
C GLY A 248 -5.72 8.43 -3.17
N PHE A 249 -6.51 7.59 -2.50
CA PHE A 249 -6.76 6.23 -2.98
C PHE A 249 -7.63 6.21 -4.24
N THR A 250 -8.66 7.06 -4.32
CA THR A 250 -9.53 7.10 -5.49
C THR A 250 -8.79 7.57 -6.74
N ILE A 251 -8.06 8.69 -6.66
CA ILE A 251 -7.28 9.20 -7.79
C ILE A 251 -6.10 8.24 -8.08
N GLY A 252 -5.45 7.71 -7.03
CA GLY A 252 -4.37 6.73 -7.14
C GLY A 252 -4.79 5.48 -7.91
N GLY A 253 -5.93 4.90 -7.57
CA GLY A 253 -6.47 3.76 -8.29
C GLY A 253 -6.75 4.06 -9.75
N PHE A 254 -7.36 5.22 -10.06
CA PHE A 254 -7.65 5.60 -11.44
C PHE A 254 -6.39 5.74 -12.29
N VAL A 255 -5.38 6.45 -11.78
CA VAL A 255 -4.09 6.63 -12.47
C VAL A 255 -3.37 5.30 -12.63
N PHE A 256 -3.38 4.45 -11.60
CA PHE A 256 -2.75 3.12 -11.65
C PHE A 256 -3.36 2.26 -12.75
N PHE A 257 -4.68 2.14 -12.78
CA PHE A 257 -5.37 1.33 -13.80
C PHE A 257 -5.17 1.90 -15.21
N GLY A 258 -5.27 3.22 -15.38
CA GLY A 258 -5.05 3.85 -16.68
C GLY A 258 -3.64 3.59 -17.22
N ILE A 259 -2.61 3.70 -16.37
CA ILE A 259 -1.22 3.44 -16.79
C ILE A 259 -0.96 1.95 -16.97
N TYR A 260 -1.53 1.10 -16.15
CA TYR A 260 -1.41 -0.35 -16.29
C TYR A 260 -1.96 -0.81 -17.65
N GLU A 261 -3.16 -0.36 -18.03
CA GLU A 261 -3.77 -0.71 -19.33
C GLU A 261 -2.94 -0.19 -20.51
N GLN A 262 -2.50 1.07 -20.46
CA GLN A 262 -1.66 1.66 -21.50
C GLN A 262 -0.30 0.95 -21.62
N SER A 263 0.34 0.65 -20.49
CA SER A 263 1.63 -0.05 -20.48
C SER A 263 1.50 -1.48 -20.99
N ARG A 264 0.40 -2.16 -20.65
CA ARG A 264 0.11 -3.51 -21.13
C ARG A 264 -0.13 -3.52 -22.64
N TYR A 265 -0.90 -2.55 -23.16
CA TYR A 265 -1.10 -2.36 -24.60
C TYR A 265 0.22 -2.11 -25.32
N ALA A 266 1.04 -1.18 -24.81
CA ALA A 266 2.36 -0.89 -25.36
C ALA A 266 3.30 -2.11 -25.33
N CYS A 267 3.31 -2.89 -24.25
CA CYS A 267 4.10 -4.12 -24.16
C CYS A 267 3.65 -5.17 -25.18
N ALA A 268 2.34 -5.31 -25.40
CA ALA A 268 1.80 -6.22 -26.39
C ALA A 268 2.19 -5.81 -27.82
N THR A 269 2.19 -4.50 -28.13
CA THR A 269 2.52 -4.00 -29.47
C THR A 269 4.03 -3.93 -29.75
N LEU A 270 4.85 -3.53 -28.78
CA LEU A 270 6.27 -3.23 -29.00
C LEU A 270 7.22 -4.38 -28.63
N ILE A 271 6.90 -5.16 -27.60
CA ILE A 271 7.82 -6.15 -27.02
C ILE A 271 7.49 -7.57 -27.49
N PHE A 272 6.20 -7.88 -27.70
CA PHE A 272 5.75 -9.20 -28.15
C PHE A 272 4.87 -9.13 -29.42
N PRO A 273 5.33 -8.52 -30.51
CA PRO A 273 4.55 -8.40 -31.74
C PRO A 273 4.18 -9.76 -32.34
N GLU A 274 5.02 -10.80 -32.20
CA GLU A 274 4.81 -12.13 -32.81
C GLU A 274 3.62 -12.91 -32.22
N SER A 275 3.17 -12.63 -30.99
CA SER A 275 1.94 -13.25 -30.44
C SER A 275 0.64 -12.67 -31.00
N SER A 276 0.71 -11.53 -31.70
CA SER A 276 -0.43 -10.94 -32.41
C SER A 276 -0.50 -11.33 -33.89
N VAL A 277 0.51 -12.04 -34.40
CA VAL A 277 0.64 -12.51 -35.79
C VAL A 277 0.63 -14.04 -35.81
N ILE A 278 -0.42 -14.65 -35.25
CA ILE A 278 -0.82 -16.00 -35.64
C ILE A 278 -2.32 -15.90 -35.92
N ASN A 279 -2.65 -15.81 -37.22
CA ASN A 279 -3.98 -15.94 -37.78
C ASN A 279 -4.66 -17.24 -37.32
#